data_AF-A0A2N2S3R8-F1
#
_entry.id   AF-A0A2N2S3R8-F1
#
_cell.length_a   1.000
_cell.length_b   1.000
_cell.length_c   1.000
_cell.angle_alpha   90.00
_cell.angle_beta   90.00
_cell.angle_gamma   90.00
#
_symmetry.space_group_name_H-M   'P 1'
#
loop_
_entity.id
_entity.type
_entity.pdbx_description
1 polymer ?
#
loop_
_entity_poly.entity_id
_entity_poly.type
_entity_poly.pdbx_seq_one_letter_code
_entity_poly.pdbx_strand_id
1 'polypeptide(L)'
;MDSEPDIARRFGGVSRLYGAAGLTKLQAAHICVIGIGGVGSWAAEAVARNAVGRVTLIDLDNIAESNVNRQLHAVDGAFGKAKVTAMAERIRLINPNVNVIGIEDFVTAENVSELLDKQFNGVIDCVDDAKAKAAIAAFCQSNKIPLVMTGAAGGR
;
A
#
# COMPACT_ATOMS: atom_id res chain seq x y z
N MET A 1 -28.56 11.46 -6.72
CA MET A 1 -27.76 11.30 -7.94
C MET A 1 -26.35 11.69 -7.57
N ASP A 2 -25.49 10.70 -7.32
CA ASP A 2 -24.10 10.99 -7.00
C ASP A 2 -23.40 11.43 -8.28
N SER A 3 -22.97 12.70 -8.31
CA SER A 3 -22.19 13.25 -9.41
C SER A 3 -20.93 12.41 -9.62
N GLU A 4 -20.54 12.20 -10.89
CA GLU A 4 -19.26 11.55 -11.19
C GLU A 4 -18.10 12.21 -10.42
N PRO A 5 -17.17 11.41 -9.88
CA PRO A 5 -16.07 11.93 -9.08
C PRO A 5 -15.14 12.81 -9.94
N ASP A 6 -15.01 14.08 -9.56
CA ASP A 6 -14.06 15.02 -10.18
C ASP A 6 -12.62 14.73 -9.72
N ILE A 7 -11.94 13.86 -10.47
CA ILE A 7 -10.55 13.44 -10.20
C ILE A 7 -9.56 14.60 -10.31
N ALA A 8 -9.78 15.52 -11.25
CA ALA A 8 -8.94 16.69 -11.42
C ALA A 8 -8.99 17.58 -10.17
N ARG A 9 -10.17 17.75 -9.57
CA ARG A 9 -10.34 18.46 -8.31
C ARG A 9 -9.75 17.70 -7.12
N ARG A 10 -9.91 16.38 -7.02
CA ARG A 10 -9.31 15.56 -5.94
C ARG A 10 -7.79 15.69 -5.89
N PHE A 11 -7.11 15.66 -7.05
CA PHE A 11 -5.65 15.63 -7.14
C PHE A 11 -5.01 16.91 -7.69
N GLY A 12 -5.78 18.00 -7.79
CA GLY A 12 -5.24 19.30 -8.22
C GLY A 12 -4.10 19.80 -7.34
N GLY A 13 -4.12 19.48 -6.04
CA GLY A 13 -3.00 19.76 -5.12
C GLY A 13 -1.72 19.00 -5.47
N VAL A 14 -1.85 17.72 -5.85
CA VAL A 14 -0.73 16.87 -6.29
C VAL A 14 -0.11 17.43 -7.58
N SER A 15 -0.94 17.84 -8.54
CA SER A 15 -0.48 18.49 -9.79
C SER A 15 0.27 19.80 -9.53
N ARG A 16 -0.21 20.65 -8.61
CA ARG A 16 0.49 21.89 -8.26
C ARG A 16 1.84 21.65 -7.56
N LEU A 17 1.96 20.57 -6.80
CA LEU A 17 3.17 20.23 -6.06
C LEU A 17 4.23 19.57 -6.95
N TYR A 18 3.84 18.59 -7.76
CA TYR A 18 4.77 17.77 -8.57
C TYR A 18 4.75 18.12 -10.07
N GLY A 19 3.94 19.09 -10.48
CA GLY A 19 3.68 19.41 -11.88
C GLY A 19 2.75 18.40 -12.56
N ALA A 20 2.25 18.78 -13.74
CA ALA A 20 1.38 17.92 -14.54
C ALA A 20 2.06 16.58 -14.92
N ALA A 21 3.35 16.63 -15.29
CA ALA A 21 4.14 15.43 -15.59
C ALA A 21 4.30 14.50 -14.37
N GLY A 22 4.48 15.07 -13.16
CA GLY A 22 4.55 14.29 -11.93
C GLY A 22 3.23 13.59 -11.61
N LEU A 23 2.10 14.30 -11.77
CA LEU A 23 0.78 13.70 -11.62
C LEU A 23 0.56 12.55 -12.62
N THR A 24 0.86 12.76 -13.90
CA THR A 24 0.73 11.70 -14.93
C THR A 24 1.60 10.49 -14.59
N LYS A 25 2.82 10.70 -14.11
CA LYS A 25 3.70 9.61 -13.67
C LYS A 25 3.13 8.83 -12.50
N LEU A 26 2.57 9.51 -11.49
CA LEU A 26 1.93 8.87 -10.33
C LEU A 26 0.69 8.08 -10.76
N GLN A 27 -0.16 8.65 -11.62
CA GLN A 27 -1.34 7.97 -12.15
C GLN A 27 -1.01 6.75 -13.00
N ALA A 28 0.15 6.71 -13.64
CA ALA A 28 0.63 5.52 -14.35
C ALA A 28 1.32 4.49 -13.44
N ALA A 29 1.71 4.88 -12.22
CA ALA A 29 2.53 4.06 -11.34
C ALA A 29 1.76 2.90 -10.69
N HIS A 30 2.48 1.81 -10.45
CA HIS A 30 2.05 0.67 -9.65
C HIS A 30 2.96 0.50 -8.44
N ILE A 31 2.41 0.72 -7.24
CA ILE A 31 3.13 0.60 -5.98
C ILE A 31 2.64 -0.62 -5.20
N CYS A 32 3.57 -1.41 -4.68
CA CYS A 32 3.27 -2.52 -3.75
C CYS A 32 3.57 -2.08 -2.31
N VAL A 33 2.65 -2.36 -1.38
CA VAL A 33 2.86 -2.18 0.06
C VAL A 33 2.72 -3.54 0.73
N ILE A 34 3.78 -3.98 1.41
CA ILE A 34 3.84 -5.29 2.06
C ILE A 34 3.80 -5.08 3.57
N GLY A 35 2.82 -5.69 4.24
CA GLY A 35 2.50 -5.46 5.66
C GLY A 35 1.62 -4.21 5.82
N ILE A 36 0.32 -4.39 6.04
CA ILE A 36 -0.70 -3.34 6.20
C ILE A 36 -0.93 -3.05 7.69
N GLY A 37 0.17 -2.92 8.43
CA GLY A 37 0.18 -2.69 9.88
C GLY A 37 0.34 -1.21 10.28
N GLY A 38 1.07 -0.97 11.36
CA GLY A 38 1.28 0.36 11.95
C GLY A 38 2.08 1.35 11.10
N VAL A 39 2.77 0.87 10.07
CA VAL A 39 3.46 1.71 9.08
C VAL A 39 2.76 1.62 7.73
N GLY A 40 2.52 0.40 7.23
CA GLY A 40 2.01 0.20 5.89
C GLY A 40 0.56 0.66 5.66
N SER A 41 -0.30 0.67 6.69
CA SER A 41 -1.66 1.24 6.54
C SER A 41 -1.61 2.74 6.20
N TRP A 42 -0.69 3.48 6.82
CA TRP A 42 -0.46 4.90 6.53
C TRP A 42 0.30 5.12 5.22
N ALA A 43 1.24 4.24 4.88
CA ALA A 43 1.91 4.30 3.59
C ALA A 43 0.92 4.09 2.43
N ALA A 44 0.04 3.10 2.53
CA ALA A 44 -1.00 2.82 1.55
C ALA A 44 -1.98 3.99 1.41
N GLU A 45 -2.37 4.62 2.51
CA GLU A 45 -3.19 5.84 2.52
C GLU A 45 -2.49 6.99 1.78
N ALA A 46 -1.22 7.23 2.08
CA ALA A 46 -0.43 8.28 1.45
C ALA A 46 -0.27 8.05 -0.06
N VAL A 47 -0.02 6.81 -0.47
CA VAL A 47 0.03 6.40 -1.89
C VAL A 47 -1.29 6.71 -2.58
N ALA A 48 -2.42 6.32 -2.00
CA ALA A 48 -3.74 6.58 -2.56
C ALA A 48 -4.05 8.09 -2.68
N ARG A 49 -3.67 8.87 -1.67
CA ARG A 49 -3.88 10.33 -1.64
C ARG A 49 -2.96 11.09 -2.62
N ASN A 50 -1.92 10.45 -3.15
CA ASN A 50 -1.01 11.01 -4.15
C ASN A 50 -1.32 10.51 -5.57
N ALA A 51 -2.57 10.15 -5.86
CA ALA A 51 -3.05 9.83 -7.20
C ALA A 51 -2.38 8.62 -7.86
N VAL A 52 -1.76 7.73 -7.09
CA VAL A 52 -1.19 6.49 -7.65
C VAL A 52 -2.29 5.66 -8.29
N GLY A 53 -2.06 5.21 -9.53
CA GLY A 53 -3.09 4.56 -10.33
C GLY A 53 -3.28 3.08 -10.03
N ARG A 54 -2.26 2.39 -9.52
CA ARG A 54 -2.36 0.98 -9.12
C ARG A 54 -1.67 0.73 -7.80
N VAL A 55 -2.35 0.00 -6.92
CA VAL A 55 -1.82 -0.35 -5.60
C VAL A 55 -2.00 -1.84 -5.36
N THR A 56 -0.93 -2.54 -5.00
CA THR A 56 -1.01 -3.90 -4.47
C THR A 56 -0.74 -3.87 -2.96
N LEU A 57 -1.60 -4.53 -2.19
CA LEU A 57 -1.50 -4.66 -0.75
C LEU A 57 -1.28 -6.15 -0.43
N ILE A 58 -0.28 -6.47 0.38
CA ILE A 58 0.03 -7.85 0.78
C ILE A 58 0.05 -7.93 2.31
N ASP A 59 -0.89 -8.66 2.90
CA ASP A 59 -0.98 -8.94 4.34
C ASP A 59 -2.03 -10.04 4.56
N LEU A 60 -1.77 -11.01 5.45
CA LEU A 60 -2.68 -12.11 5.74
C LEU A 60 -3.49 -11.89 7.04
N ASP A 61 -3.18 -10.85 7.82
CA ASP A 61 -3.85 -10.60 9.08
C ASP A 61 -5.24 -9.97 8.93
N ASN A 62 -6.05 -10.19 9.97
CA ASN A 62 -7.27 -9.46 10.23
C ASN A 62 -7.03 -8.28 11.20
N ILE A 63 -7.94 -7.30 11.18
CA ILE A 63 -7.94 -6.17 12.09
C ILE A 63 -8.30 -6.64 13.50
N ALA A 64 -7.50 -6.28 14.50
CA ALA A 64 -7.75 -6.55 15.91
C ALA A 64 -7.90 -5.26 16.73
N GLU A 65 -8.61 -5.31 17.86
CA GLU A 65 -8.79 -4.16 18.76
C GLU A 65 -7.45 -3.57 19.24
N SER A 66 -6.45 -4.42 19.49
CA SER A 66 -5.10 -4.00 19.89
C SER A 66 -4.34 -3.20 18.81
N ASN A 67 -4.91 -3.05 17.61
CA ASN A 67 -4.35 -2.28 16.51
C ASN A 67 -4.78 -0.79 16.54
N VAL A 68 -5.83 -0.44 17.29
CA VAL A 68 -6.43 0.91 17.35
C VAL A 68 -5.40 2.02 17.63
N ASN A 69 -4.38 1.73 18.44
CA ASN A 69 -3.39 2.72 18.81
C ASN A 69 -2.44 3.16 17.67
N ARG A 70 -2.41 2.44 16.54
CA ARG A 70 -1.37 2.66 15.51
C ARG A 70 -1.74 2.32 14.07
N GLN A 71 -2.83 1.61 13.82
CA GLN A 71 -3.19 1.18 12.46
C GLN A 71 -4.42 1.94 11.98
N LEU A 72 -4.32 2.56 10.79
CA LEU A 72 -5.33 3.49 10.27
C LEU A 72 -6.72 2.86 10.12
N HIS A 73 -6.79 1.57 9.79
CA HIS A 73 -8.04 0.84 9.52
C HIS A 73 -8.68 0.25 10.78
N ALA A 74 -8.01 0.31 11.94
CA ALA A 74 -8.51 -0.24 13.19
C ALA A 74 -9.49 0.73 13.86
N VAL A 75 -10.76 0.62 13.50
CA VAL A 75 -11.88 1.41 14.01
C VAL A 75 -13.06 0.50 14.36
N ASP A 76 -13.96 0.98 15.23
CA ASP A 76 -15.18 0.24 15.58
C ASP A 76 -15.96 -0.14 14.31
N GLY A 77 -16.42 -1.39 14.27
CA GLY A 77 -17.10 -1.98 13.11
C GLY A 77 -16.18 -2.59 12.04
N ALA A 78 -14.85 -2.43 12.14
CA ALA A 78 -13.89 -3.04 11.21
C ALA A 78 -13.15 -4.27 11.78
N PHE A 79 -13.28 -4.56 13.08
CA PHE A 79 -12.59 -5.70 13.72
C PHE A 79 -12.98 -7.05 13.09
N GLY A 80 -11.99 -7.93 12.94
CA GLY A 80 -12.14 -9.25 12.31
C GLY A 80 -12.06 -9.23 10.77
N LYS A 81 -12.13 -8.06 10.13
CA LYS A 81 -11.98 -7.94 8.67
C LYS A 81 -10.53 -8.08 8.24
N ALA A 82 -10.28 -8.70 7.09
CA ALA A 82 -8.94 -8.75 6.49
C ALA A 82 -8.38 -7.33 6.27
N LYS A 83 -7.14 -7.09 6.71
CA LYS A 83 -6.51 -5.76 6.64
C LYS A 83 -6.41 -5.26 5.20
N VAL A 84 -6.01 -6.13 4.26
CA VAL A 84 -5.94 -5.78 2.82
C VAL A 84 -7.31 -5.40 2.26
N THR A 85 -8.37 -6.09 2.67
CA THR A 85 -9.74 -5.81 2.21
C THR A 85 -10.23 -4.47 2.75
N ALA A 86 -10.08 -4.22 4.05
CA ALA A 86 -10.46 -2.95 4.67
C ALA A 86 -9.70 -1.76 4.05
N MET A 87 -8.39 -1.91 3.84
CA MET A 87 -7.58 -0.86 3.24
C MET A 87 -7.91 -0.67 1.75
N ALA A 88 -8.18 -1.73 1.00
CA ALA A 88 -8.57 -1.63 -0.41
C ALA A 88 -9.89 -0.90 -0.61
N GLU A 89 -10.91 -1.18 0.22
CA GLU A 89 -12.16 -0.42 0.23
C GLU A 89 -11.93 1.06 0.52
N ARG A 90 -11.13 1.35 1.56
CA ARG A 90 -10.77 2.73 1.91
C ARG A 90 -10.08 3.47 0.77
N ILE A 91 -9.12 2.83 0.10
CA ILE A 91 -8.41 3.42 -1.04
C ILE A 91 -9.38 3.72 -2.20
N ARG A 92 -10.35 2.86 -2.48
CA ARG A 92 -11.36 3.11 -3.53
C ARG A 92 -12.28 4.29 -3.18
N LEU A 93 -12.57 4.52 -1.91
CA LEU A 93 -13.31 5.73 -1.48
C LEU A 93 -12.49 7.01 -1.75
N ILE A 94 -11.17 6.96 -1.56
CA ILE A 94 -10.24 8.07 -1.81
C ILE A 94 -10.08 8.33 -3.31
N ASN A 95 -9.87 7.28 -4.10
CA ASN A 95 -9.68 7.35 -5.54
C ASN A 95 -10.48 6.25 -6.24
N PRO A 96 -11.67 6.51 -6.79
CA PRO A 96 -12.47 5.48 -7.44
C PRO A 96 -11.84 4.94 -8.72
N ASN A 97 -10.86 5.64 -9.30
CA ASN A 97 -10.17 5.23 -10.51
C ASN A 97 -8.91 4.39 -10.24
N VAL A 98 -8.53 4.18 -8.97
CA VAL A 98 -7.37 3.36 -8.63
C VAL A 98 -7.68 1.88 -8.82
N ASN A 99 -6.75 1.15 -9.43
CA ASN A 99 -6.78 -0.30 -9.44
C ASN A 99 -6.12 -0.83 -8.16
N VAL A 100 -6.90 -1.35 -7.22
CA VAL A 100 -6.38 -1.98 -5.98
C VAL A 100 -6.49 -3.49 -6.04
N ILE A 101 -5.37 -4.15 -5.76
CA ILE A 101 -5.26 -5.59 -5.63
C ILE A 101 -4.87 -5.90 -4.18
N GLY A 102 -5.72 -6.62 -3.44
CA GLY A 102 -5.38 -7.19 -2.15
C GLY A 102 -4.92 -8.64 -2.33
N ILE A 103 -3.82 -9.01 -1.67
CA ILE A 103 -3.31 -10.38 -1.61
C ILE A 103 -3.27 -10.76 -0.13
N GLU A 104 -4.10 -11.74 0.24
CA GLU A 104 -4.15 -12.32 1.59
C GLU A 104 -3.10 -13.43 1.68
N ASP A 105 -1.83 -13.04 1.83
CA ASP A 105 -0.70 -13.95 2.04
C ASP A 105 0.44 -13.21 2.78
N PHE A 106 1.36 -13.96 3.39
CA PHE A 106 2.62 -13.43 3.90
C PHE A 106 3.73 -13.66 2.88
N VAL A 107 4.71 -12.76 2.83
CA VAL A 107 5.89 -12.96 1.99
C VAL A 107 6.89 -13.88 2.70
N THR A 108 7.33 -14.92 2.01
CA THR A 108 8.37 -15.85 2.43
C THR A 108 9.47 -15.93 1.37
N ALA A 109 10.57 -16.62 1.68
CA ALA A 109 11.63 -16.86 0.70
C ALA A 109 11.15 -17.70 -0.49
N GLU A 110 10.12 -18.53 -0.30
CA GLU A 110 9.60 -19.46 -1.29
C GLU A 110 8.59 -18.81 -2.24
N ASN A 111 7.78 -17.86 -1.78
CA ASN A 111 6.72 -17.23 -2.58
C ASN A 111 7.06 -15.80 -3.05
N VAL A 112 8.16 -15.18 -2.59
CA VAL A 112 8.50 -13.78 -2.95
C VAL A 112 8.59 -13.57 -4.45
N SER A 113 9.10 -14.56 -5.19
CA SER A 113 9.18 -14.48 -6.65
C SER A 113 7.83 -14.46 -7.31
N GLU A 114 6.87 -15.25 -6.83
CA GLU A 114 5.49 -15.28 -7.33
C GLU A 114 4.75 -13.99 -6.97
N LEU A 115 4.83 -13.57 -5.71
CA LEU A 115 4.13 -12.39 -5.22
C LEU A 115 4.64 -11.10 -5.85
N LEU A 116 5.95 -11.05 -6.16
CA LEU A 116 6.61 -9.89 -6.74
C LEU A 116 6.97 -10.03 -8.24
N ASP A 117 6.40 -11.00 -8.96
CA ASP A 117 6.59 -11.18 -10.43
C ASP A 117 5.91 -10.09 -11.28
N LYS A 118 5.53 -8.97 -10.66
CA LYS A 118 4.86 -7.85 -11.33
C LYS A 118 5.83 -6.70 -11.50
N GLN A 119 5.68 -5.95 -12.59
CA GLN A 119 6.44 -4.71 -12.77
C GLN A 119 5.91 -3.61 -11.85
N PHE A 120 6.42 -3.57 -10.62
CA PHE A 120 6.19 -2.47 -9.70
C PHE A 120 7.14 -1.32 -10.00
N ASN A 121 6.61 -0.10 -9.96
CA ASN A 121 7.44 1.11 -9.96
C ASN A 121 8.09 1.37 -8.60
N GLY A 122 7.59 0.72 -7.54
CA GLY A 122 8.21 0.71 -6.23
C GLY A 122 7.53 -0.27 -5.28
N VAL A 123 8.32 -0.82 -4.36
CA VAL A 123 7.88 -1.67 -3.26
C VAL A 123 8.17 -0.92 -1.95
N ILE A 124 7.19 -0.91 -1.05
CA ILE A 124 7.31 -0.40 0.31
C ILE A 124 7.20 -1.59 1.25
N ASP A 125 8.31 -1.99 1.84
CA ASP A 125 8.37 -3.05 2.86
C ASP A 125 8.09 -2.46 4.24
N CYS A 126 6.95 -2.86 4.80
CA CYS A 126 6.48 -2.52 6.13
C CYS A 126 6.26 -3.75 7.01
N VAL A 127 6.81 -4.91 6.66
CA VAL A 127 6.72 -6.12 7.51
C VAL A 127 7.59 -5.97 8.75
N ASP A 128 7.37 -6.80 9.76
CA ASP A 128 8.19 -6.88 10.97
C ASP A 128 9.02 -8.18 11.05
N ASP A 129 8.66 -9.21 10.28
CA ASP A 129 9.43 -10.45 10.19
C ASP A 129 10.76 -10.25 9.43
N ALA A 130 11.87 -10.57 10.11
CA ALA A 130 13.21 -10.35 9.58
C ALA A 130 13.54 -11.26 8.37
N LYS A 131 12.98 -12.48 8.30
CA LYS A 131 13.24 -13.40 7.18
C LYS A 131 12.53 -12.91 5.92
N ALA A 132 11.26 -12.49 6.05
CA ALA A 132 10.49 -11.88 4.99
C ALA A 132 11.18 -10.62 4.44
N LYS A 133 11.67 -9.73 5.33
CA LYS A 133 12.46 -8.55 4.93
C LYS A 133 13.67 -8.92 4.07
N ALA A 134 14.45 -9.90 4.52
CA ALA A 134 15.63 -10.35 3.80
C ALA A 134 15.27 -10.92 2.41
N ALA A 135 14.20 -11.71 2.32
CA ALA A 135 13.70 -12.25 1.06
C ALA A 135 13.25 -11.15 0.08
N ILE A 136 12.47 -10.17 0.56
CA ILE A 136 12.01 -9.00 -0.21
C ILE A 136 13.21 -8.19 -0.72
N ALA A 137 14.16 -7.89 0.16
CA ALA A 137 15.35 -7.12 -0.19
C ALA A 137 16.19 -7.83 -1.26
N ALA A 138 16.48 -9.11 -1.06
CA ALA A 138 17.25 -9.91 -2.01
C ALA A 138 16.56 -10.00 -3.37
N PHE A 139 15.24 -10.23 -3.40
CA PHE A 139 14.47 -10.30 -4.63
C PHE A 139 14.43 -8.95 -5.36
N CYS A 140 14.08 -7.86 -4.67
CA CYS A 140 14.01 -6.54 -5.27
C CYS A 140 15.37 -6.07 -5.78
N GLN A 141 16.45 -6.34 -5.04
CA GLN A 141 17.80 -6.00 -5.47
C GLN A 141 18.22 -6.76 -6.73
N SER A 142 17.94 -8.07 -6.78
CA SER A 142 18.29 -8.91 -7.94
C SER A 142 17.51 -8.51 -9.20
N ASN A 143 16.26 -8.09 -9.04
CA ASN A 143 15.37 -7.70 -10.14
C ASN A 143 15.35 -6.18 -10.41
N LYS A 144 16.18 -5.40 -9.71
CA LYS A 144 16.27 -3.94 -9.83
C LYS A 144 14.92 -3.22 -9.62
N ILE A 145 14.10 -3.77 -8.73
CA ILE A 145 12.83 -3.16 -8.32
C ILE A 145 13.15 -2.10 -7.25
N PRO A 146 12.74 -0.82 -7.42
CA PRO A 146 12.93 0.18 -6.39
C PRO A 146 12.26 -0.24 -5.08
N LEU A 147 13.04 -0.26 -4.00
CA LEU A 147 12.59 -0.72 -2.69
C LEU A 147 12.86 0.37 -1.64
N VAL A 148 11.84 0.64 -0.82
CA VAL A 148 11.96 1.38 0.43
C VAL A 148 11.61 0.41 1.57
N MET A 149 12.55 0.20 2.49
CA MET A 149 12.32 -0.63 3.68
C MET A 149 12.19 0.22 4.92
N THR A 150 11.30 -0.18 5.83
CA THR A 150 11.16 0.44 7.14
C THR A 150 11.73 -0.46 8.23
N GLY A 151 12.42 0.14 9.20
CA GLY A 151 12.80 -0.53 10.44
C GLY A 151 11.62 -0.67 11.41
N ALA A 152 11.91 -1.10 12.64
CA ALA A 152 10.91 -1.14 13.70
C ALA A 152 10.53 0.28 14.16
N ALA A 153 9.23 0.59 14.18
CA ALA A 153 8.70 1.88 14.62
C ALA A 153 8.21 1.90 16.07
N GLY A 154 8.14 0.75 16.75
CA GLY A 154 7.71 0.65 18.15
C GLY A 154 8.79 1.12 19.13
N GLY A 155 8.35 1.60 20.31
CA GLY A 155 9.25 2.01 21.38
C GLY A 155 9.97 3.35 21.15
N ARG A 156 9.37 4.23 20.35
CA ARG A 156 9.84 5.57 20.01
C ARG A 156 8.71 6.58 20.14
#